data_AF-A0A7Y5XTX3-F1
#
_entry.id   AF-A0A7Y5XTX3-F1
#
_cell.length_a   1.000
_cell.length_b   1.000
_cell.length_c   1.000
_cell.angle_alpha   90.00
_cell.angle_beta   90.00
_cell.angle_gamma   90.00
#
_symmetry.space_group_name_H-M   'P 1'
#
loop_
_entity.id
_entity.type
_entity.pdbx_description
1 polymer ?
#
loop_
_entity_poly.entity_id
_entity_poly.type
_entity_poly.pdbx_seq_one_letter_code
_entity_poly.pdbx_strand_id
1 'polypeptide(L)'
;MHAVAEPPVTPTPVGAEELVRPVLDQRRVVVRLRDGETILVGGSPSYEDALVLAQKTILELGDVGEGEWPMLGDRFVNPDAIVSVDVLRWT
;
A
#
# COMPACT_ATOMS: atom_id res chain seq x y z
N MET A 1 -27.97 53.19 -23.64
CA MET A 1 -27.71 51.92 -24.35
C MET A 1 -26.51 51.22 -23.73
N HIS A 2 -26.77 50.00 -23.24
CA HIS A 2 -25.90 48.88 -22.88
C HIS A 2 -24.75 49.04 -21.86
N ALA A 3 -24.99 48.38 -20.72
CA ALA A 3 -24.02 47.83 -19.78
C ALA A 3 -23.24 46.65 -20.37
N VAL A 4 -22.01 46.40 -19.90
CA VAL A 4 -21.47 45.05 -19.69
C VAL A 4 -20.55 45.12 -18.48
N ALA A 5 -20.98 44.48 -17.40
CA ALA A 5 -20.15 44.17 -16.25
C ALA A 5 -19.11 43.11 -16.66
N GLU A 6 -17.84 43.36 -16.37
CA GLU A 6 -16.82 42.32 -16.42
C GLU A 6 -17.08 41.36 -15.25
N PRO A 7 -17.27 40.05 -15.49
CA PRO A 7 -17.52 39.12 -14.41
C PRO A 7 -16.25 38.96 -13.56
N PRO A 8 -16.34 38.92 -12.22
CA PRO A 8 -15.24 38.40 -11.42
C PRO A 8 -15.15 36.90 -11.71
N VAL A 9 -14.07 36.47 -12.36
CA VAL A 9 -13.70 35.06 -12.44
C VAL A 9 -13.23 34.63 -11.06
N THR A 10 -14.17 34.27 -10.20
CA THR A 10 -13.89 33.48 -8.99
C THR A 10 -13.21 32.19 -9.44
N PRO A 11 -11.96 31.88 -9.03
CA PRO A 11 -11.42 30.57 -9.27
C PRO A 11 -12.28 29.59 -8.49
N THR A 12 -13.11 28.83 -9.19
CA THR A 12 -13.74 27.63 -8.66
C THR A 12 -12.62 26.75 -8.11
N PRO A 13 -12.59 26.40 -6.81
CA PRO A 13 -11.72 25.33 -6.37
C PRO A 13 -12.23 24.07 -7.07
N VAL A 14 -11.51 23.66 -8.12
CA VAL A 14 -11.68 22.35 -8.74
C VAL A 14 -11.58 21.33 -7.61
N GLY A 15 -12.65 20.54 -7.48
CA GLY A 15 -12.93 19.58 -6.42
C GLY A 15 -11.71 19.10 -5.66
N ALA A 16 -11.52 19.67 -4.47
CA ALA A 16 -10.90 18.94 -3.36
C ALA A 16 -11.89 17.89 -2.85
N GLU A 17 -12.29 16.99 -3.74
CA GLU A 17 -12.83 15.67 -3.41
C GLU A 17 -11.80 14.64 -3.85
N GLU A 18 -10.52 14.93 -3.60
CA GLU A 18 -9.64 13.85 -3.16
C GLU A 18 -10.30 13.34 -1.89
N LEU A 19 -11.18 12.34 -2.06
CA LEU A 19 -11.70 11.53 -0.97
C LEU A 19 -10.46 11.00 -0.28
N VAL A 20 -9.98 11.74 0.73
CA VAL A 20 -9.03 11.27 1.72
C VAL A 20 -9.81 10.19 2.43
N ARG A 21 -9.85 8.99 1.84
CA ARG A 21 -10.42 7.81 2.46
C ARG A 21 -9.75 7.78 3.82
N PRO A 22 -10.53 7.74 4.92
CA PRO A 22 -9.94 7.78 6.23
C PRO A 22 -8.88 6.69 6.30
N VAL A 23 -7.65 7.07 6.69
CA VAL A 23 -6.50 6.17 6.81
C VAL A 23 -6.85 4.91 7.62
N LEU A 24 -7.88 5.01 8.45
CA LEU A 24 -8.50 3.98 9.28
C LEU A 24 -8.92 2.69 8.53
N ASP A 25 -9.26 2.76 7.24
CA ASP A 25 -9.61 1.57 6.45
C ASP A 25 -8.46 1.02 5.61
N GLN A 26 -7.33 1.73 5.56
CA GLN A 26 -6.16 1.25 4.84
C GLN A 26 -5.61 -0.01 5.52
N ARG A 27 -5.18 -0.94 4.67
CA ARG A 27 -4.52 -2.17 5.06
C ARG A 27 -3.06 -2.11 4.66
N ARG A 28 -2.23 -2.82 5.41
CA ARG A 28 -0.85 -3.08 5.06
C ARG A 28 -0.58 -4.57 5.06
N VAL A 29 0.22 -4.99 4.11
CA VAL A 29 0.79 -6.33 4.08
C VAL A 29 2.19 -6.25 4.63
N VAL A 30 2.47 -7.04 5.66
CA VAL A 30 3.79 -7.12 6.27
C VAL A 30 4.29 -8.56 6.26
N VAL A 31 5.58 -8.73 6.06
CA VAL A 31 6.26 -10.02 6.23
C VAL A 31 6.90 -10.02 7.61
N ARG A 32 6.59 -11.02 8.42
CA ARG A 32 7.17 -11.20 9.75
C ARG A 32 8.32 -12.18 9.69
N LEU A 33 9.43 -11.77 10.27
CA LEU A 33 10.63 -12.57 10.42
C LEU A 33 10.69 -13.25 11.79
N ARG A 34 11.51 -14.29 11.90
CA ARG A 34 11.70 -15.10 13.12
C ARG A 34 12.26 -14.34 14.32
N ASP A 35 12.95 -13.23 14.07
CA ASP A 35 13.49 -12.33 15.10
C ASP A 35 12.43 -11.34 15.64
N GLY A 36 11.22 -11.38 15.08
CA GLY A 36 10.12 -10.48 15.42
C GLY A 36 10.09 -9.20 14.58
N GLU A 37 11.05 -8.99 13.67
CA GLU A 37 11.03 -7.89 12.72
C GLU A 37 9.83 -8.03 11.76
N THR A 38 9.26 -6.90 11.35
CA THR A 38 8.22 -6.85 10.32
C THR A 38 8.64 -5.93 9.19
N ILE A 39 8.56 -6.43 7.96
CA ILE A 39 8.90 -5.70 6.74
C ILE A 39 7.61 -5.31 6.03
N LEU A 40 7.42 -4.02 5.78
CA LEU A 40 6.28 -3.53 5.01
C LEU A 40 6.47 -3.87 3.53
N VAL A 41 5.54 -4.64 2.99
CA VAL A 41 5.52 -4.98 1.57
C VAL A 41 4.75 -3.93 0.77
N GLY A 42 3.61 -3.49 1.31
CA GLY A 42 2.79 -2.48 0.66
C GLY A 42 1.51 -2.15 1.42
N GLY A 43 0.91 -1.03 1.04
CA GLY A 43 -0.38 -0.57 1.53
C GLY A 43 -1.48 -0.78 0.50
N SER A 44 -2.72 -0.89 0.97
CA SER A 44 -3.89 -1.06 0.13
C SER A 44 -5.11 -0.38 0.76
N PRO A 45 -6.01 0.23 -0.03
CA PRO A 45 -7.21 0.89 0.48
C PRO A 45 -8.30 -0.10 0.95
N SER A 46 -8.18 -1.40 0.64
CA SER A 46 -9.18 -2.40 0.98
C SER A 46 -8.56 -3.71 1.48
N TYR A 47 -9.34 -4.51 2.21
CA TYR A 47 -8.90 -5.81 2.70
C TYR A 47 -8.72 -6.83 1.58
N GLU A 48 -9.61 -6.85 0.60
CA GLU A 48 -9.53 -7.77 -0.55
C GLU A 48 -8.29 -7.48 -1.39
N ASP A 49 -8.02 -6.22 -1.70
CA ASP A 49 -6.82 -5.81 -2.43
C ASP A 49 -5.54 -6.15 -1.64
N ALA A 50 -5.58 -6.01 -0.31
CA ALA A 50 -4.46 -6.41 0.54
C ALA A 50 -4.24 -7.93 0.57
N LEU A 51 -5.30 -8.73 0.50
CA LEU A 51 -5.20 -10.19 0.37
C LEU A 51 -4.62 -10.60 -0.98
N VAL A 52 -4.99 -9.91 -2.06
CA VAL A 52 -4.38 -10.13 -3.38
C VAL A 52 -2.91 -9.79 -3.34
N LEU A 53 -2.53 -8.67 -2.72
CA LEU A 53 -1.13 -8.30 -2.53
C LEU A 53 -0.36 -9.35 -1.72
N ALA A 54 -0.91 -9.80 -0.58
CA ALA A 54 -0.29 -10.81 0.25
C ALA A 54 -0.09 -12.15 -0.49
N GLN A 55 -1.09 -12.60 -1.25
CA GLN A 55 -0.97 -13.82 -2.05
C GLN A 55 0.10 -13.71 -3.13
N LYS A 56 0.20 -12.56 -3.82
CA LYS A 56 1.26 -12.31 -4.79
C LYS A 56 2.63 -12.37 -4.13
N THR A 57 2.79 -11.73 -2.96
CA THR A 57 4.04 -11.80 -2.21
C THR A 57 4.39 -13.21 -1.81
N ILE A 58 3.44 -14.02 -1.35
CA ILE A 58 3.68 -15.44 -1.00
C ILE A 58 4.17 -16.22 -2.22
N LEU A 59 3.57 -16.00 -3.39
CA LEU A 59 3.99 -16.64 -4.63
C LEU A 59 5.40 -16.20 -5.04
N GLU A 60 5.68 -14.90 -5.02
CA GLU A 60 6.99 -14.34 -5.34
C GLU A 60 8.08 -14.89 -4.40
N LEU A 61 7.78 -15.02 -3.09
CA LEU A 61 8.69 -15.59 -2.12
C LEU A 61 8.92 -17.10 -2.33
N GLY A 62 7.90 -17.82 -2.79
CA GLY A 62 7.99 -19.27 -3.03
C GLY A 62 8.63 -19.65 -4.37
N ASP A 63 8.64 -18.73 -5.35
CA ASP A 63 9.27 -18.93 -6.67
C ASP A 63 10.78 -18.67 -6.65
N VAL A 64 11.32 -18.12 -5.55
CA VAL A 64 12.75 -17.89 -5.39
C VAL A 64 13.51 -19.21 -5.27
N GLY A 65 14.55 -19.38 -6.08
CA GLY A 65 15.36 -20.59 -6.10
C GLY A 65 16.10 -20.84 -4.78
N GLU A 66 16.48 -22.09 -4.57
CA GLU A 66 17.26 -22.48 -3.39
C GLU A 66 18.59 -21.70 -3.33
N GLY A 67 18.82 -20.97 -2.24
CA GLY A 67 20.00 -20.11 -2.06
C GLY A 67 19.87 -18.69 -2.61
N GLU A 68 18.76 -18.35 -3.27
CA GLU A 68 18.45 -16.99 -3.68
C GLU A 68 17.66 -16.25 -2.59
N TRP A 69 17.79 -14.93 -2.59
CA TRP A 69 17.19 -14.07 -1.57
C TRP A 69 16.16 -13.17 -2.26
N PRO A 70 14.86 -13.24 -1.92
CA PRO A 70 13.87 -12.31 -2.41
C PRO A 70 14.15 -10.89 -1.93
N MET A 71 13.85 -9.91 -2.78
CA MET A 71 13.81 -8.51 -2.38
C MET A 71 12.42 -8.18 -1.83
N LEU A 72 12.37 -7.74 -0.57
CA LEU A 72 11.16 -7.25 0.08
C LEU A 72 11.38 -5.79 0.47
N GLY A 73 10.60 -4.90 -0.14
CA GLY A 73 10.81 -3.46 0.00
C GLY A 73 12.17 -3.07 -0.59
N ASP A 74 13.10 -2.66 0.27
CA ASP A 74 14.44 -2.18 -0.07
C ASP A 74 15.57 -3.13 0.37
N ARG A 75 15.24 -4.33 0.85
CA ARG A 75 16.23 -5.30 1.36
C ARG A 75 16.02 -6.71 0.82
N PHE A 76 17.12 -7.45 0.73
CA PHE A 76 17.09 -8.89 0.49
C PHE A 76 16.87 -9.64 1.80
N VAL A 77 16.01 -10.65 1.77
CA VAL A 77 15.58 -11.38 2.97
C VAL A 77 15.80 -12.87 2.75
N ASN A 78 16.34 -13.55 3.77
CA ASN A 78 16.43 -15.01 3.73
C ASN A 78 15.00 -15.61 3.80
N PRO A 79 14.56 -16.41 2.82
CA PRO A 79 13.25 -17.06 2.83
C PRO A 79 12.99 -17.88 4.10
N ASP A 80 14.00 -18.57 4.63
CA ASP A 80 13.89 -19.41 5.83
C ASP A 80 13.69 -18.60 7.11
N ALA A 81 13.95 -17.29 7.08
CA ALA A 81 13.70 -16.41 8.20
C ALA A 81 12.25 -15.94 8.26
N ILE A 82 11.47 -16.13 7.19
CA ILE A 82 10.09 -15.68 7.09
C ILE A 82 9.17 -16.65 7.85
N VAL A 83 8.35 -16.11 8.75
CA VAL A 83 7.43 -16.89 9.58
C VAL A 83 5.98 -16.72 9.12
N SER A 84 5.60 -15.49 8.74
CA SER A 84 4.23 -15.21 8.27
C SER A 84 4.19 -14.01 7.34
N VAL A 85 3.12 -13.94 6.53
CA VAL A 85 2.70 -12.72 5.82
C VAL A 85 1.37 -12.30 6.42
N ASP A 86 1.35 -11.11 7.04
CA ASP A 86 0.24 -10.61 7.84
C ASP A 86 -0.45 -9.43 7.13
N VAL A 87 -1.78 -9.41 7.14
CA VAL A 87 -2.60 -8.29 6.63
C VAL A 87 -3.17 -7.51 7.81
N LEU A 88 -2.60 -6.33 8.06
CA LEU A 88 -2.92 -5.50 9.22
C LEU A 88 -3.69 -4.23 8.80
N ARG A 89 -4.40 -3.62 9.74
CA ARG A 89 -4.94 -2.25 9.57
C ARG A 89 -3.87 -1.22 9.86
N TRP A 90 -3.94 -0.07 9.21
CA TRP A 90 -3.26 1.14 9.65
C TRP A 90 -4.05 1.72 10.84
N THR A 91 -3.52 1.53 12.05
CA THR A 91 -4.01 2.18 13.28
C THR A 91 -3.41 3.55 13.45
#